data_AF-A0A7V3H4F8-F1
#
_entry.id   AF-A0A7V3H4F8-F1
#
_cell.length_a   1.000
_cell.length_b   1.000
_cell.length_c   1.000
_cell.angle_alpha   90.00
_cell.angle_beta   90.00
_cell.angle_gamma   90.00
#
_symmetry.space_group_name_H-M   'P 1'
#
loop_
_entity.id
_entity.type
_entity.pdbx_description
1 polymer ?
#
loop_
_entity_poly.entity_id
_entity_poly.type
_entity_poly.pdbx_seq_one_letter_code
_entity_poly.pdbx_strand_id
1 'polypeptide(L)' 'MAITWTDISTITVLLSLAAVLLGNGFAYLWRCDAEEARRNRQDACTHHEWVRSEPGGLICRLCGKIPG' A
#
# COMPACT_ATOMS: atom_id res chain seq x y z
N MET A 1 -33.71 11.83 27.23
CA MET A 1 -33.72 10.52 26.54
C MET A 1 -32.60 9.69 27.16
N ALA A 2 -32.90 8.49 27.66
CA ALA A 2 -31.89 7.63 28.27
C ALA A 2 -31.19 6.82 27.18
N ILE A 3 -29.86 6.80 27.20
CA ILE A 3 -29.07 5.91 26.34
C ILE A 3 -29.32 4.49 26.82
N THR A 4 -29.74 3.62 25.90
CA THR A 4 -30.02 2.22 26.16
C THR A 4 -28.77 1.37 25.94
N TRP A 5 -28.76 0.16 26.51
CA TRP A 5 -27.68 -0.81 26.25
C TRP A 5 -27.50 -1.14 24.77
N THR A 6 -28.60 -1.12 24.00
CA THR A 6 -28.59 -1.30 22.55
C THR A 6 -27.90 -0.14 21.82
N ASP A 7 -28.03 1.09 22.31
CA ASP A 7 -27.32 2.23 21.72
C ASP A 7 -25.81 2.09 21.92
N ILE A 8 -25.39 1.69 23.12
CA ILE A 8 -23.97 1.48 23.45
C ILE A 8 -23.37 0.36 22.59
N SER A 9 -24.06 -0.77 22.46
CA SER A 9 -23.57 -1.90 21.65
C SER A 9 -23.49 -1.52 20.17
N THR A 10 -24.49 -0.80 19.65
CA THR A 10 -24.51 -0.36 18.26
C THR A 10 -23.38 0.63 17.97
N ILE A 11 -23.17 1.62 18.84
CA ILE A 11 -22.07 2.58 18.71
C ILE A 11 -20.72 1.86 18.72
N THR A 12 -20.53 0.89 19.63
CA THR A 12 -19.29 0.13 19.73
C THR A 12 -19.00 -0.64 18.44
N VAL A 13 -19.99 -1.34 17.89
CA VAL A 13 -19.85 -2.08 16.62
C VAL A 13 -19.54 -1.14 15.46
N LEU A 14 -20.21 0.00 15.38
CA LEU A 14 -19.97 1.00 14.32
C LEU A 14 -18.56 1.58 14.40
N LEU A 15 -18.08 1.89 15.60
CA LEU A 15 -16.72 2.40 15.80
C LEU A 15 -15.67 1.34 15.44
N SER A 16 -15.87 0.07 15.84
CA SER A 16 -14.97 -1.02 15.46
C SER A 16 -14.93 -1.23 13.96
N LEU A 17 -16.09 -1.21 13.29
CA LEU A 17 -16.16 -1.35 11.83
C LEU A 17 -15.47 -0.18 11.12
N ALA A 18 -15.70 1.05 11.58
CA ALA A 18 -15.06 2.24 11.05
C ALA A 18 -13.53 2.15 11.18
N ALA A 19 -13.01 1.70 12.33
CA ALA A 19 -11.58 1.52 12.54
C ALA A 19 -10.97 0.50 11.56
N VAL A 20 -11.65 -0.62 11.31
CA VAL A 20 -11.19 -1.64 10.35
C VAL A 20 -11.22 -1.11 8.92
N LEU A 21 -12.29 -0.42 8.53
CA LEU A 21 -12.42 0.15 7.18
C LEU A 21 -11.36 1.22 6.92
N LEU A 22 -11.15 2.12 7.88
CA LEU A 22 -10.11 3.14 7.77
C LEU A 22 -8.72 2.50 7.73
N GLY A 23 -8.41 1.57 8.63
CA GLY A 23 -7.11 0.91 8.67
C GLY A 23 -6.77 0.18 7.36
N ASN A 24 -7.70 -0.60 6.82
CA ASN A 24 -7.50 -1.30 5.55
C ASN A 24 -7.50 -0.34 4.35
N GLY A 25 -8.36 0.68 4.36
CA GLY A 25 -8.40 1.70 3.32
C GLY A 25 -7.10 2.49 3.23
N PHE A 26 -6.58 2.95 4.37
CA PHE A 26 -5.27 3.62 4.43
C PHE A 26 -4.13 2.71 4.01
N ALA A 27 -4.11 1.45 4.46
CA ALA A 27 -3.09 0.49 4.03
C ALA A 27 -3.14 0.22 2.52
N TYR A 28 -4.34 0.15 1.95
CA TYR A 28 -4.53 0.01 0.50
C TYR A 28 -4.00 1.23 -0.26
N LEU A 29 -4.42 2.43 0.14
CA LEU A 29 -3.97 3.67 -0.49
C LEU A 29 -2.45 3.84 -0.40
N TRP A 30 -1.85 3.51 0.75
CA TRP A 30 -0.39 3.51 0.91
C TRP A 30 0.29 2.58 -0.08
N ARG A 31 -0.23 1.35 -0.26
CA ARG A 31 0.32 0.41 -1.24
C ARG A 31 0.20 0.94 -2.66
N CYS A 32 -0.95 1.51 -3.03
CA CYS A 32 -1.14 2.12 -4.34
C CYS A 32 -0.15 3.26 -4.58
N ASP A 33 0.02 4.17 -3.61
CA ASP A 33 0.97 5.29 -3.71
C ASP A 33 2.42 4.78 -3.82
N ALA A 34 2.79 3.76 -3.05
CA ALA A 34 4.12 3.16 -3.13
C ALA A 34 4.36 2.47 -4.49
N GLU A 35 3.35 1.81 -5.05
CA GLU A 35 3.42 1.21 -6.38
C GLU A 35 3.53 2.28 -7.47
N GLU A 36 2.76 3.35 -7.38
CA GLU A 36 2.79 4.46 -8.33
C GLU A 36 4.13 5.20 -8.26
N ALA A 37 4.64 5.49 -7.06
CA ALA A 37 5.97 6.06 -6.87
C ALA A 37 7.06 5.15 -7.45
N ARG A 38 6.93 3.82 -7.30
CA ARG A 38 7.86 2.86 -7.91
C ARG A 38 7.76 2.90 -9.44
N ARG A 39 6.56 2.93 -10.02
CA ARG A 39 6.36 3.06 -11.48
C ARG A 39 6.96 4.36 -12.00
N ASN A 40 6.67 5.48 -11.35
CA ASN A 40 7.23 6.80 -11.72
C ASN A 40 8.76 6.80 -11.67
N ARG A 41 9.39 6.16 -10.68
CA ARG A 41 10.85 6.00 -10.64
C ARG A 41 11.39 5.13 -11.77
N GLN A 42 10.66 4.10 -12.15
CA GLN A 42 11.05 3.22 -13.26
C GLN A 42 10.92 3.94 -14.61
N ASP A 43 9.87 4.75 -14.79
CA ASP A 43 9.62 5.51 -16.02
C ASP A 43 10.57 6.71 -16.15
N ALA A 44 10.91 7.36 -15.04
CA ALA A 44 11.90 8.43 -15.01
C ALA A 44 13.34 7.94 -15.25
N CYS A 45 13.60 6.64 -15.11
CA CYS A 45 14.92 6.06 -15.34
C CYS A 45 15.16 5.90 -16.84
N THR A 46 15.75 6.92 -17.46
CA THR A 46 16.06 6.97 -18.90
C THR A 46 17.20 6.04 -19.31
N HIS A 47 18.12 5.73 -18.40
CA HIS A 47 19.22 4.79 -18.62
C HIS A 47 19.24 3.71 -17.54
N HIS A 48 18.83 2.49 -17.90
CA HIS A 48 18.78 1.37 -16.98
C HIS A 48 20.16 0.70 -16.85
N GLU A 49 20.77 0.78 -15.66
CA GLU A 49 21.99 0.05 -15.30
C GLU A 49 21.62 -1.34 -14.76
N TRP A 50 21.55 -2.34 -15.63
CA TRP A 50 21.18 -3.70 -15.26
C TRP A 50 22.32 -4.43 -14.54
N VAL A 51 22.04 -4.88 -13.32
CA VAL A 51 22.96 -5.69 -12.51
C VAL A 51 22.31 -7.04 -12.19
N ARG A 52 23.12 -8.09 -12.00
CA ARG A 52 22.61 -9.40 -11.57
C ARG A 52 22.17 -9.35 -10.11
N SER A 53 20.95 -9.77 -9.85
CA SER A 53 20.39 -10.07 -8.53
C SER A 53 20.28 -11.58 -8.37
N GLU A 54 20.84 -12.13 -7.30
CA GLU A 54 20.60 -13.52 -6.93
C GLU A 54 19.11 -13.73 -6.59
N PRO A 55 18.50 -14.88 -6.95
CA PRO A 55 19.11 -16.11 -7.45
C PRO A 55 19.10 -16.27 -9.00
N GLY A 56 19.05 -15.17 -9.78
CA GLY A 56 19.17 -15.27 -11.25
C GLY A 56 18.44 -14.19 -12.06
N GLY A 57 18.00 -13.10 -11.44
CA GLY A 57 17.32 -12.00 -12.13
C GLY A 57 18.28 -10.88 -12.52
N LEU A 58 17.93 -10.09 -13.53
CA LEU A 58 18.52 -8.77 -13.72
C LEU A 58 17.66 -7.75 -12.96
N ILE A 59 18.28 -6.78 -12.32
CA ILE A 59 17.59 -5.65 -11.70
C ILE A 59 18.32 -4.36 -12.10
N CYS A 60 17.57 -3.30 -12.40
CA CYS A 60 18.16 -1.99 -12.59
C CYS A 60 18.63 -1.48 -11.23
N ARG A 61 19.93 -1.21 -11.09
CA ARG A 61 20.52 -0.69 -9.86
C ARG A 61 19.90 0.64 -9.41
N LEU A 62 19.48 1.46 -10.37
CA LEU A 62 18.99 2.82 -10.12
C LEU A 62 17.50 2.85 -9.72
N CYS A 63 16.66 2.08 -10.40
CA CYS A 63 15.19 2.16 -10.21
C CYS A 63 14.55 0.85 -9.71
N GLY A 64 15.32 -0.22 -9.52
CA GLY A 64 14.80 -1.50 -9.04
C GLY A 64 13.80 -2.17 -10.00
N LYS A 65 13.82 -1.76 -11.28
CA LYS A 65 13.07 -2.42 -12.36
C LYS A 65 13.68 -3.79 -12.62
N ILE A 66 12.87 -4.79 -12.90
CA ILE A 66 13.32 -6.11 -13.36
C ILE A 66 12.98 -6.14 -14.86
N PRO A 67 13.91 -6.53 -15.75
CA PRO A 67 13.59 -6.64 -17.16
C PRO A 67 12.64 -7.83 -17.35
N GLY A 68 11.55 -7.57 -18.07
CA GLY A 68 10.61 -8.58 -18.56
C GLY A 68 10.76 -8.71 -20.07
#